data_AF-A0A521CBR8-F1
#
_entry.id   AF-A0A521CBR8-F1
#
_cell.length_a   1.000
_cell.length_b   1.000
_cell.length_c   1.000
_cell.angle_alpha   90.00
_cell.angle_beta   90.00
_cell.angle_gamma   90.00
#
_symmetry.space_group_name_H-M   'P 1'
#
loop_
_entity.id
_entity.type
_entity.pdbx_description
1 polymer ?
#
loop_
_entity_poly.entity_id
_entity_poly.type
_entity_poly.pdbx_seq_one_letter_code
_entity_poly.pdbx_strand_id
1 'polypeptide(L)'
;MEIDERGIKGLACRALDLWLNLEAGRCKPDSQYNQVVEFLKQRFKAKEINPLLLTLGLLEMALIEDALKNKQYMSEEERERIIQDVVESLAENFPKIVDEMVKELSTLEKRITEFKMIAEKYRAGGE
;
A
#
# COMPACT_ATOMS: atom_id res chain seq x y z
N MET A 1 -20.05 -5.43 -4.38
CA MET A 1 -19.96 -4.05 -4.92
C MET A 1 -19.00 -4.13 -6.10
N GLU A 2 -19.48 -4.01 -7.34
CA GLU A 2 -18.56 -4.09 -8.49
C GLU A 2 -17.64 -2.87 -8.48
N ILE A 3 -16.34 -3.11 -8.32
CA ILE A 3 -15.33 -2.06 -8.39
C ILE A 3 -15.09 -1.78 -9.87
N ASP A 4 -15.45 -0.57 -10.32
CA ASP A 4 -15.19 -0.11 -11.68
C ASP A 4 -13.69 0.18 -11.90
N GLU A 5 -13.27 0.42 -13.14
CA GLU A 5 -11.86 0.69 -13.46
C GLU A 5 -11.28 1.89 -12.70
N ARG A 6 -12.12 2.90 -12.39
CA ARG A 6 -11.71 4.06 -11.60
C ARG A 6 -11.44 3.67 -10.14
N GLY A 7 -12.27 2.81 -9.57
CA GLY A 7 -12.06 2.22 -8.25
C GLY A 7 -10.76 1.44 -8.15
N ILE A 8 -10.45 0.60 -9.15
CA ILE A 8 -9.18 -0.15 -9.21
C ILE A 8 -7.98 0.81 -9.23
N LYS A 9 -8.03 1.84 -10.08
CA LYS A 9 -6.97 2.84 -10.14
C LYS A 9 -6.80 3.60 -8.82
N GLY A 10 -7.89 3.99 -8.18
CA GLY A 10 -7.85 4.63 -6.86
C GLY A 10 -7.20 3.75 -5.80
N LEU A 11 -7.54 2.46 -5.76
CA LEU A 11 -6.94 1.49 -4.85
C LEU A 11 -5.45 1.27 -5.15
N ALA A 12 -5.06 1.21 -6.42
CA ALA A 12 -3.67 1.08 -6.84
C ALA A 12 -2.81 2.27 -6.39
N CYS A 13 -3.30 3.50 -6.61
CA CYS A 13 -2.62 4.70 -6.13
C CYS A 13 -2.48 4.70 -4.61
N ARG A 14 -3.55 4.36 -3.88
CA ARG A 14 -3.50 4.26 -2.41
C ARG A 14 -2.51 3.21 -1.93
N ALA A 15 -2.49 2.05 -2.56
CA ALA A 15 -1.56 0.97 -2.24
C ALA A 15 -0.11 1.40 -2.42
N LEU A 16 0.19 2.09 -3.53
CA LEU A 16 1.50 2.68 -3.78
C LEU A 16 1.89 3.72 -2.76
N ASP A 17 1.00 4.65 -2.45
CA ASP A 17 1.25 5.69 -1.46
C ASP A 17 1.59 5.08 -0.09
N LEU A 18 0.80 4.10 0.37
CA LEU A 18 1.04 3.42 1.64
C LEU A 18 2.40 2.71 1.64
N TRP A 19 2.70 1.94 0.58
CA TRP A 19 3.94 1.18 0.50
C TRP A 19 5.17 2.09 0.40
N LEU A 20 5.16 3.09 -0.49
CA LEU A 20 6.28 4.02 -0.67
C LEU A 20 6.52 4.86 0.59
N ASN A 21 5.46 5.31 1.27
CA ASN A 21 5.62 6.03 2.54
C ASN A 21 6.24 5.15 3.62
N LEU A 22 5.86 3.88 3.68
CA LEU A 22 6.48 2.92 4.60
C LEU A 22 7.96 2.72 4.26
N GLU A 23 8.31 2.46 3.00
CA GLU A 23 9.70 2.28 2.55
C GLU A 23 10.55 3.53 2.82
N ALA A 24 10.03 4.72 2.54
CA ALA A 24 10.71 5.98 2.87
C ALA A 24 10.91 6.13 4.39
N GLY A 25 9.97 5.59 5.18
CA GLY A 25 10.07 5.50 6.63
C GLY A 25 11.25 4.68 7.13
N ARG A 26 11.86 3.79 6.32
CA ARG A 26 13.05 3.02 6.75
C ARG A 26 14.23 3.89 7.13
N CYS A 27 14.32 5.06 6.51
CA CYS A 27 15.42 6.00 6.72
C CYS A 27 15.14 6.99 7.86
N LYS A 28 13.94 6.96 8.46
CA LYS A 28 13.54 7.90 9.51
C LYS A 28 13.74 7.30 10.90
N PRO A 29 14.36 8.02 11.85
CA PRO A 29 14.61 7.51 13.20
C PRO A 29 13.34 7.34 14.04
N ASP A 30 12.28 8.07 13.73
CA ASP A 30 10.97 8.07 14.41
C ASP A 30 9.90 7.22 13.70
N SER A 31 10.31 6.39 12.75
CA SER A 31 9.40 5.57 11.96
C SER A 31 8.95 4.31 12.67
N GLN A 32 7.70 3.92 12.41
CA GLN A 32 7.10 2.66 12.85
C GLN A 32 7.38 1.48 11.90
N TYR A 33 8.33 1.63 10.95
CA TYR A 33 8.59 0.65 9.89
C TYR A 33 8.67 -0.80 10.40
N ASN A 34 9.56 -1.06 11.38
CA ASN A 34 9.74 -2.41 11.91
C ASN A 34 8.48 -2.93 12.61
N GLN A 35 7.74 -2.06 13.29
CA GLN A 35 6.51 -2.43 13.99
C GLN A 35 5.44 -2.91 12.99
N VAL A 36 5.26 -2.16 11.90
CA VAL A 36 4.30 -2.50 10.83
C VAL A 36 4.72 -3.78 10.11
N VAL A 37 6.01 -3.91 9.77
CA VAL A 37 6.54 -5.11 9.09
C VAL A 37 6.37 -6.36 9.95
N GLU A 38 6.70 -6.30 11.24
CA GLU A 38 6.54 -7.45 12.15
C GLU A 38 5.07 -7.81 12.38
N PHE A 39 4.20 -6.81 12.51
CA PHE A 39 2.75 -7.04 12.58
C PHE A 39 2.24 -7.81 11.35
N LEU A 40 2.65 -7.38 10.14
CA LEU A 40 2.21 -8.02 8.91
C LEU A 40 2.83 -9.41 8.70
N LYS A 41 4.08 -9.64 9.12
CA LYS A 41 4.68 -10.98 9.15
C LYS A 41 3.87 -11.93 10.02
N GLN A 42 3.47 -11.48 11.20
CA GLN A 42 2.62 -12.27 12.10
C GLN A 42 1.25 -12.55 11.48
N ARG A 43 0.62 -11.53 10.90
CA ARG A 43 -0.68 -11.65 10.21
C ARG A 43 -0.65 -12.70 9.10
N PHE A 44 0.36 -12.65 8.23
CA PHE A 44 0.50 -13.59 7.11
C PHE A 44 1.23 -14.89 7.48
N LYS A 45 1.61 -15.07 8.76
CA LYS A 45 2.40 -16.22 9.25
C LYS A 45 3.66 -16.46 8.41
N ALA A 46 4.33 -15.38 8.02
CA ALA A 46 5.47 -15.40 7.12
C ALA A 46 6.76 -15.01 7.85
N LYS A 47 7.86 -15.72 7.58
CA LYS A 47 9.19 -15.38 8.14
C LYS A 47 9.74 -14.08 7.55
N GLU A 48 9.48 -13.86 6.26
CA GLU A 48 9.81 -12.65 5.53
C GLU A 48 8.56 -12.17 4.78
N ILE A 49 8.46 -10.85 4.60
CA ILE A 49 7.35 -10.24 3.87
C ILE A 49 7.88 -9.62 2.59
N ASN A 50 7.35 -10.06 1.45
CA ASN A 50 7.69 -9.47 0.16
C ASN A 50 6.85 -8.20 -0.07
N PRO A 51 7.24 -7.32 -1.03
CA PRO A 51 6.53 -6.07 -1.28
C PRO A 51 5.05 -6.23 -1.63
N LEU A 52 4.64 -7.33 -2.27
CA LEU A 52 3.22 -7.57 -2.60
C LEU A 52 2.39 -7.88 -1.35
N LEU A 53 2.89 -8.76 -0.46
CA LEU A 53 2.22 -9.06 0.81
C LEU A 53 2.22 -7.83 1.73
N LEU A 54 3.29 -7.04 1.71
CA LEU A 54 3.38 -5.79 2.45
C LEU A 54 2.31 -4.81 1.97
N THR A 55 2.22 -4.62 0.65
CA THR A 55 1.21 -3.76 0.01
C THR A 55 -0.21 -4.24 0.31
N LEU A 56 -0.48 -5.54 0.17
CA LEU A 56 -1.78 -6.14 0.45
C LEU A 56 -2.20 -5.85 1.90
N GLY A 57 -1.32 -6.13 2.86
CA GLY A 57 -1.60 -5.92 4.28
C GLY A 57 -1.84 -4.46 4.63
N LEU A 58 -1.04 -3.54 4.09
CA LEU A 58 -1.23 -2.11 4.27
C LEU A 58 -2.58 -1.63 3.73
N LEU A 59 -2.91 -2.05 2.51
CA LEU A 59 -4.17 -1.66 1.87
C LEU A 59 -5.37 -2.24 2.63
N GLU A 60 -5.29 -3.51 3.05
CA GLU A 60 -6.33 -4.16 3.85
C GLU A 60 -6.60 -3.41 5.15
N MET A 61 -5.54 -3.10 5.92
CA MET A 61 -5.66 -2.33 7.16
C MET A 61 -6.32 -0.96 6.93
N ALA A 62 -5.90 -0.27 5.87
CA ALA A 62 -6.42 1.06 5.53
C ALA A 62 -7.90 1.02 5.12
N LEU A 63 -8.32 -0.01 4.38
CA LEU A 63 -9.72 -0.19 3.98
C LEU A 63 -10.61 -0.60 5.16
N ILE A 64 -10.10 -1.46 6.05
CA ILE A 64 -10.81 -1.84 7.28
C ILE A 64 -11.01 -0.60 8.17
N GLU A 65 -9.95 0.20 8.36
CA GLU A 65 -10.02 1.43 9.15
C GLU A 65 -11.10 2.37 8.58
N ASP A 66 -11.09 2.63 7.27
CA ASP A 66 -12.09 3.48 6.62
C ASP A 66 -13.52 2.95 6.75
N ALA A 67 -13.71 1.64 6.60
CA ALA A 67 -15.02 1.00 6.71
C ALA A 67 -15.60 1.10 8.13
N LEU A 68 -14.73 1.23 9.14
CA LEU A 68 -15.10 1.32 10.56
C LEU A 68 -15.12 2.76 11.10
N LYS A 69 -14.44 3.71 10.44
CA LYS A 69 -14.13 5.07 10.94
C LYS A 69 -15.33 5.90 11.43
N ASN A 70 -16.54 5.58 10.99
CA ASN A 70 -17.76 6.31 11.33
C ASN A 70 -18.85 5.44 11.99
N LYS A 71 -18.51 4.25 12.48
CA LYS A 71 -19.49 3.33 13.07
C LYS A 71 -19.28 3.23 14.59
N GLN A 72 -19.89 4.17 15.32
CA GLN A 72 -19.73 4.30 16.79
C GLN A 72 -20.38 3.19 17.61
N TYR A 73 -21.41 2.53 17.08
CA TYR A 73 -22.13 1.46 17.76
C TYR A 73 -22.30 0.30 16.79
N MET A 74 -21.51 -0.75 17.01
CA MET A 74 -21.59 -2.00 16.26
C MET A 74 -21.38 -3.18 17.21
N SER A 75 -22.08 -4.27 16.95
CA SER A 75 -21.77 -5.54 17.59
C SER A 75 -20.46 -6.12 17.05
N GLU A 76 -19.88 -7.08 17.77
CA GLU A 76 -18.70 -7.82 17.30
C GLU A 76 -19.01 -8.56 15.99
N GLU A 77 -20.20 -9.16 15.86
CA GLU A 77 -20.62 -9.86 14.64
C GLU A 77 -20.76 -8.94 13.43
N GLU A 78 -21.23 -7.71 13.62
CA GLU A 78 -21.30 -6.71 12.53
C GLU A 78 -19.90 -6.29 12.11
N ARG A 79 -18.99 -6.16 13.08
CA ARG A 79 -17.60 -5.78 12.83
C ARG A 79 -16.86 -6.85 12.04
N GLU A 80 -17.00 -8.11 12.44
CA GLU A 80 -16.39 -9.23 11.74
C GLU A 80 -16.91 -9.34 10.31
N ARG A 81 -18.22 -9.17 10.10
CA ARG A 81 -18.81 -9.16 8.75
C ARG A 81 -18.21 -8.08 7.85
N ILE A 82 -18.09 -6.85 8.35
CA ILE A 82 -17.48 -5.75 7.56
C ILE A 82 -16.03 -6.04 7.23
N ILE A 83 -15.26 -6.55 8.19
CA ILE A 83 -13.86 -6.92 7.97
C ILE A 83 -13.77 -8.01 6.90
N GLN A 84 -14.62 -9.03 6.99
CA GLN A 84 -14.65 -10.13 6.03
C GLN A 84 -15.01 -9.63 4.62
N ASP A 85 -16.04 -8.79 4.49
CA ASP A 85 -16.45 -8.20 3.20
C ASP A 85 -15.29 -7.41 2.55
N VAL A 86 -14.54 -6.64 3.36
CA VAL A 86 -13.37 -5.89 2.88
C VAL A 86 -12.27 -6.82 2.41
N VAL A 87 -11.95 -7.86 3.19
CA VAL A 87 -10.88 -8.83 2.87
C VAL A 87 -11.21 -9.61 1.61
N GLU A 88 -12.45 -10.11 1.48
CA GLU A 88 -12.90 -10.88 0.32
C GLU A 88 -12.89 -10.01 -0.95
N SER A 89 -13.49 -8.82 -0.89
CA SER A 89 -13.48 -7.85 -2.00
C SER A 89 -12.06 -7.47 -2.41
N LEU A 90 -11.17 -7.25 -1.45
CA LEU A 90 -9.78 -6.93 -1.74
C LEU A 90 -9.09 -8.11 -2.41
N ALA A 91 -9.24 -9.33 -1.91
CA ALA A 91 -8.62 -10.53 -2.48
C ALA A 91 -9.05 -10.77 -3.93
N GLU A 92 -10.32 -10.56 -4.26
CA GLU A 92 -10.85 -10.68 -5.62
C GLU A 92 -10.24 -9.65 -6.59
N ASN A 93 -10.04 -8.41 -6.11
CA ASN A 93 -9.61 -7.30 -6.94
C ASN A 93 -8.10 -7.05 -6.92
N PHE A 94 -7.37 -7.65 -5.98
CA PHE A 94 -5.94 -7.41 -5.78
C PHE A 94 -5.08 -7.65 -7.02
N PRO A 95 -5.31 -8.70 -7.85
CA PRO A 95 -4.54 -8.87 -9.08
C PRO A 95 -4.65 -7.66 -10.03
N LYS A 96 -5.86 -7.12 -10.21
CA LYS A 96 -6.09 -5.94 -11.05
C LYS A 96 -5.46 -4.67 -10.47
N ILE A 97 -5.49 -4.55 -9.14
CA ILE A 97 -4.82 -3.46 -8.41
C ILE A 97 -3.32 -3.53 -8.66
N VAL A 98 -2.71 -4.71 -8.54
CA VAL A 98 -1.28 -4.94 -8.82
C VAL A 98 -0.92 -4.57 -10.25
N ASP A 99 -1.73 -4.98 -11.23
CA ASP A 99 -1.49 -4.62 -12.64
C ASP A 99 -1.45 -3.10 -12.86
N GLU A 100 -2.37 -2.36 -12.23
CA GLU A 100 -2.39 -0.90 -12.32
C GLU A 100 -1.21 -0.28 -11.54
N MET A 101 -0.85 -0.84 -10.38
CA MET A 101 0.33 -0.41 -9.62
C MET A 101 1.62 -0.54 -10.45
N VAL A 102 1.78 -1.64 -11.22
CA VAL A 102 2.96 -1.86 -12.06
C VAL A 102 3.09 -0.77 -13.14
N LYS A 103 1.98 -0.31 -13.72
CA LYS A 103 1.98 0.79 -14.70
C LYS A 103 2.45 2.10 -14.08
N GLU A 104 1.93 2.42 -12.89
CA GLU A 104 2.30 3.64 -12.18
C GLU A 104 3.77 3.58 -11.70
N LEU A 105 4.24 2.43 -11.22
CA LEU A 105 5.64 2.22 -10.86
C LEU A 105 6.59 2.36 -12.04
N SER A 106 6.20 1.87 -13.21
CA SER A 106 6.97 2.05 -14.45
C SER A 106 7.11 3.53 -14.82
N THR A 107 6.11 4.36 -14.49
CA THR A 107 6.15 5.81 -14.68
C THR A 107 7.07 6.46 -13.63
N LEU A 108 6.96 6.05 -12.38
CA LEU A 108 7.81 6.54 -11.29
C LEU A 108 9.29 6.19 -11.52
N GLU A 109 9.60 4.99 -12.01
CA GLU A 109 10.96 4.55 -12.32
C GLU A 109 11.65 5.47 -13.34
N LYS A 110 10.92 5.90 -14.37
CA LYS A 110 11.42 6.88 -15.35
C LYS A 110 11.78 8.20 -14.67
N ARG A 111 10.91 8.70 -13.78
CA ARG A 111 11.14 9.94 -13.03
C ARG A 111 12.31 9.82 -12.05
N ILE A 112 12.47 8.67 -11.38
CA ILE A 112 13.62 8.38 -10.52
C ILE A 112 14.91 8.38 -11.33
N THR A 113 14.89 7.80 -12.53
CA THR A 113 16.06 7.77 -13.43
C THR A 113 16.44 9.19 -13.86
N GLU A 114 15.48 9.99 -14.31
CA GLU A 114 15.67 11.39 -14.68
C GLU A 114 16.25 12.21 -13.51
N PHE A 115 15.71 12.03 -12.31
CA PHE A 115 16.23 12.69 -11.10
C PHE A 115 17.69 12.35 -10.84
N LYS A 116 18.07 11.07 -10.91
CA LYS A 116 19.46 10.63 -10.70
C LYS A 116 20.42 11.24 -11.72
N MET A 117 20.02 11.28 -13.00
CA MET A 117 20.82 11.89 -14.07
C MET A 117 21.04 13.39 -13.83
N ILE A 118 19.99 14.13 -13.44
CA ILE A 118 20.09 15.56 -13.14
C ILE A 118 20.98 15.77 -11.90
N ALA A 119 20.82 14.96 -10.86
CA ALA A 119 21.64 15.05 -9.65
C ALA A 119 23.13 14.75 -9.90
N GLU A 120 23.47 13.93 -10.89
CA GLU A 120 24.85 13.72 -11.34
C GLU A 120 25.42 14.96 -12.05
N LYS A 121 24.65 15.57 -12.96
CA LYS A 121 25.06 16.82 -13.63
C LYS A 121 25.30 17.94 -12.63
N TYR A 122 24.38 18.10 -11.68
CA TYR A 122 24.49 19.07 -10.60
C TYR A 122 25.79 18.88 -9.78
N ARG A 123 26.11 17.64 -9.40
CA ARG A 123 27.36 17.31 -8.68
C ARG A 123 28.62 17.57 -9.50
N ALA A 124 28.55 17.46 -10.82
CA ALA A 124 29.66 17.75 -11.73
C ALA A 124 29.83 19.25 -12.02
N GLY A 125 29.05 20.14 -11.38
CA GLY A 125 29.11 21.58 -11.60
C GLY A 125 28.40 22.06 -12.87
N GLY A 126 27.58 21.21 -13.49
CA GLY A 126 26.65 21.64 -14.54
C GLY A 126 25.35 22.12 -13.89
N GLU A 127 24.91 23.33 -14.25
CA GLU A 127 23.55 23.79 -13.97
C GLU A 127 22.49 22.78 -14.49
#